data_AF-A0A917NAG7-F1
#
_entry.id   AF-A0A917NAG7-F1
#
_cell.length_a   1.000
_cell.length_b   1.000
_cell.length_c   1.000
_cell.angle_alpha   90.00
_cell.angle_beta   90.00
_cell.angle_gamma   90.00
#
_symmetry.space_group_name_H-M   'P 1'
#
loop_
_entity.id
_entity.type
_entity.pdbx_description
1 polymer ?
#
loop_
_entity_poly.entity_id
_entity_poly.type
_entity_poly.pdbx_seq_one_letter_code
_entity_poly.pdbx_strand_id
1 'polypeptide(L)'
;MRNKIIIGFSILFLTACHHENPLKTHSKSESATFLMNASANAEKRLQFSMKTDERGYGYLECMEGKNNSEIDCAKLFTSIVQFAKEGHYAGFNSLTLADLIDKNVFDRLGDTYAEVLVSTWPTYYPERT
;
A
#
# COMPACT_ATOMS: atom_id res chain seq x y z
N MET A 1 -34.77 -48.22 -26.55
CA MET A 1 -33.71 -47.18 -26.54
C MET A 1 -34.27 -45.93 -25.88
N ARG A 2 -33.77 -45.50 -24.72
CA ARG A 2 -34.11 -44.19 -24.14
C ARG A 2 -32.98 -43.75 -23.19
N ASN A 3 -32.43 -42.58 -23.52
CA ASN A 3 -31.17 -42.02 -23.05
C ASN A 3 -31.09 -41.85 -21.53
N LYS A 4 -29.93 -42.19 -20.96
CA LYS A 4 -29.51 -41.74 -19.64
C LYS A 4 -28.91 -40.35 -19.79
N ILE A 5 -29.60 -39.32 -19.30
CA ILE A 5 -29.00 -37.98 -19.16
C ILE A 5 -28.20 -37.99 -17.86
N ILE A 6 -26.88 -38.10 -17.98
CA ILE A 6 -25.95 -37.87 -16.86
C ILE A 6 -25.76 -36.36 -16.77
N ILE A 7 -26.46 -35.71 -15.84
CA ILE A 7 -26.20 -34.31 -15.50
C ILE A 7 -24.97 -34.30 -14.60
N GLY A 8 -23.80 -34.09 -15.21
CA GLY A 8 -22.55 -33.86 -14.49
C GLY A 8 -22.62 -32.50 -13.79
N PHE A 9 -22.78 -32.51 -12.47
CA PHE A 9 -22.70 -31.32 -11.62
C PHE A 9 -21.23 -30.94 -11.47
N SER A 10 -20.70 -30.14 -12.39
CA SER A 10 -19.39 -29.51 -12.25
C SER A 10 -19.47 -28.45 -11.16
N ILE A 11 -19.12 -28.82 -9.93
CA ILE A 11 -18.94 -27.90 -8.83
C ILE A 11 -17.67 -27.09 -9.15
N LEU A 12 -17.85 -25.93 -9.77
CA LEU A 12 -16.82 -24.89 -9.84
C LEU A 12 -16.53 -24.47 -8.41
N PHE A 13 -15.49 -25.04 -7.81
CA PHE A 13 -14.86 -24.48 -6.62
C PHE A 13 -14.28 -23.13 -7.03
N LEU A 14 -15.09 -22.07 -6.90
CA LEU A 14 -14.61 -20.71 -6.77
C LEU A 14 -13.78 -20.69 -5.49
N THR A 15 -12.52 -21.08 -5.57
CA THR A 15 -11.54 -20.63 -4.60
C THR A 15 -11.48 -19.13 -4.81
N ALA A 16 -12.33 -18.39 -4.10
CA ALA A 16 -12.09 -16.98 -3.89
C ALA A 16 -10.67 -16.93 -3.32
N CYS A 17 -9.70 -16.53 -4.13
CA CYS A 17 -8.38 -16.21 -3.63
C CYS A 17 -8.63 -15.12 -2.59
N HIS A 18 -8.63 -15.48 -1.31
CA HIS A 18 -8.76 -14.52 -0.23
C HIS A 18 -7.51 -13.64 -0.31
N HIS A 19 -7.68 -12.50 -0.97
CA HIS A 19 -6.70 -11.43 -0.93
C HIS A 19 -6.77 -10.84 0.47
N GLU A 20 -5.72 -11.06 1.24
CA GLU A 20 -5.56 -10.42 2.54
C GLU A 20 -4.73 -9.14 2.37
N ASN A 21 -5.26 -8.04 2.91
CA ASN A 21 -4.56 -6.77 2.90
C ASN A 21 -3.26 -6.89 3.73
N PRO A 22 -2.07 -6.76 3.13
CA PRO A 22 -0.81 -6.99 3.83
C PRO A 22 -0.56 -5.97 4.95
N LEU A 23 -1.21 -4.80 4.90
CA LEU A 23 -1.17 -3.80 5.99
C LEU A 23 -1.97 -4.25 7.23
N LYS A 24 -2.87 -5.23 7.09
CA LYS A 24 -3.64 -5.83 8.19
C LYS A 24 -2.97 -7.08 8.76
N THR A 25 -2.25 -7.83 7.93
CA THR A 25 -1.63 -9.11 8.32
C THR A 25 -0.31 -8.95 9.08
N HIS A 26 0.39 -7.84 8.88
CA HIS A 26 1.59 -7.47 9.66
C HIS A 26 1.23 -6.67 10.92
N SER A 27 2.21 -6.52 11.82
CA SER A 27 2.05 -5.65 12.99
C SER A 27 1.85 -4.19 12.56
N LYS A 28 1.31 -3.37 13.46
CA LYS A 28 1.13 -1.93 13.20
C LYS A 28 2.47 -1.24 12.92
N SER A 29 3.50 -1.56 13.68
CA SER A 29 4.83 -0.96 13.54
C SER A 29 5.49 -1.31 12.21
N GLU A 30 5.44 -2.59 11.81
CA GLU A 30 5.96 -3.03 10.51
C GLU A 30 5.22 -2.36 9.36
N SER A 31 3.89 -2.32 9.43
CA SER A 31 3.04 -1.72 8.39
C SER A 31 3.29 -0.20 8.28
N ALA A 32 3.37 0.50 9.42
CA ALA A 32 3.66 1.94 9.46
C ALA A 32 5.06 2.25 8.93
N THR A 33 6.07 1.47 9.34
CA THR A 33 7.45 1.60 8.84
C THR A 33 7.51 1.37 7.34
N PHE A 34 6.85 0.32 6.84
CA PHE A 34 6.74 0.07 5.41
C PHE A 34 6.11 1.25 4.68
N LEU A 35 4.94 1.72 5.12
CA LEU A 35 4.22 2.81 4.47
C LEU A 35 5.03 4.10 4.44
N MET A 36 5.71 4.45 5.54
CA MET A 36 6.54 5.66 5.63
C MET A 36 7.68 5.59 4.62
N ASN A 37 8.40 4.46 4.58
CA ASN A 37 9.49 4.27 3.62
C ASN A 37 8.99 4.27 2.18
N ALA A 38 7.88 3.59 1.91
CA ALA A 38 7.29 3.54 0.57
C ALA A 38 6.84 4.93 0.10
N SER A 39 6.19 5.72 0.97
CA SER A 39 5.79 7.11 0.68
C SER A 39 7.00 7.97 0.39
N ALA A 40 8.03 7.94 1.26
CA ALA A 40 9.23 8.74 1.06
C ALA A 40 9.98 8.40 -0.23
N ASN A 41 10.04 7.12 -0.61
CA ASN A 41 10.64 6.71 -1.89
C ASN A 41 9.79 7.18 -3.08
N ALA A 42 8.47 7.04 -3.00
CA ALA A 42 7.54 7.51 -4.01
C ALA A 42 7.65 9.03 -4.22
N GLU A 43 7.60 9.83 -3.14
CA GLU A 43 7.77 11.28 -3.17
C GLU A 43 9.10 11.69 -3.82
N LYS A 44 10.20 11.02 -3.45
CA LYS A 44 11.53 11.28 -4.02
C LYS A 44 11.57 10.99 -5.54
N ARG A 45 10.99 9.88 -5.98
CA ARG A 45 10.95 9.47 -7.40
C ARG A 45 10.06 10.41 -8.22
N LEU A 46 8.95 10.83 -7.64
CA LEU A 46 8.02 11.79 -8.25
C LEU A 46 8.52 13.24 -8.19
N GLN A 47 9.64 13.48 -7.50
CA GLN A 47 10.28 14.79 -7.36
C GLN A 47 9.33 15.86 -6.80
N PHE A 48 8.48 15.49 -5.84
CA PHE A 48 7.63 16.45 -5.15
C PHE A 48 8.49 17.46 -4.40
N SER A 49 8.07 18.73 -4.43
CA SER A 49 8.82 19.86 -3.85
C SER A 49 8.61 19.97 -2.34
N MET A 50 8.79 18.87 -1.61
CA MET A 50 8.58 18.85 -0.15
C MET A 50 9.78 19.46 0.58
N LYS A 51 9.55 20.05 1.76
CA LYS A 51 10.69 20.47 2.60
C LYS A 51 11.50 19.23 2.97
N THR A 52 12.81 19.42 3.13
CA THR A 52 13.76 18.32 3.36
C THR A 52 13.40 17.43 4.56
N ASP A 53 12.70 17.94 5.55
CA ASP A 53 12.24 17.24 6.75
C ASP A 53 10.87 16.57 6.62
N GLU A 54 10.12 16.80 5.53
CA GLU A 54 8.73 16.34 5.33
C GLU A 54 8.64 15.04 4.52
N ARG A 55 9.63 14.14 4.63
CA ARG A 55 9.69 12.90 3.84
C ARG A 55 8.73 11.84 4.37
N GLY A 56 7.94 11.25 3.49
CA GLY A 56 6.89 10.30 3.85
C GLY A 56 5.60 10.99 4.29
N TYR A 57 5.53 12.33 4.34
CA TYR A 57 4.30 13.03 4.72
C TYR A 57 3.21 12.92 3.65
N GLY A 58 3.55 12.68 2.40
CA GLY A 58 2.58 12.67 1.31
C GLY A 58 1.46 11.66 1.51
N TYR A 59 1.76 10.45 2.00
CA TYR A 59 0.73 9.45 2.26
C TYR A 59 -0.24 9.93 3.35
N LEU A 60 0.27 10.53 4.42
CA LEU A 60 -0.55 11.09 5.49
C LEU A 60 -1.46 12.21 4.97
N GLU A 61 -0.89 13.19 4.25
CA GLU A 61 -1.68 14.30 3.71
C GLU A 61 -2.78 13.84 2.77
N CYS A 62 -2.46 12.90 1.88
CA CYS A 62 -3.41 12.35 0.94
C CYS A 62 -4.53 11.56 1.63
N MET A 63 -4.23 10.77 2.67
CA MET A 63 -5.24 10.03 3.42
C MET A 63 -6.10 10.92 4.31
N GLU A 64 -5.57 12.03 4.82
CA GLU A 64 -6.32 13.05 5.56
C GLU A 64 -7.18 13.95 4.66
N GLY A 65 -7.06 13.81 3.33
CA GLY A 65 -7.77 14.65 2.36
C GLY A 65 -7.28 16.09 2.34
N LYS A 66 -6.03 16.34 2.78
CA LYS A 66 -5.40 17.66 2.67
C LYS A 66 -5.14 17.97 1.20
N ASN A 67 -5.49 19.18 0.80
CA ASN A 67 -5.28 19.65 -0.57
C ASN A 67 -3.93 20.37 -0.66
N ASN A 68 -2.85 19.61 -0.81
CA ASN A 68 -1.53 20.14 -1.11
C ASN A 68 -1.32 20.12 -2.63
N SER A 69 -1.22 21.30 -3.25
CA SER A 69 -1.05 21.41 -4.71
C SER A 69 0.27 20.82 -5.23
N GLU A 70 1.22 20.57 -4.35
CA GLU A 70 2.52 19.98 -4.69
C GLU A 70 2.49 18.44 -4.70
N ILE A 71 1.39 17.83 -4.21
CA ILE A 71 1.25 16.37 -4.09
C ILE A 71 0.12 15.87 -4.98
N ASP A 72 0.48 15.12 -6.01
CA ASP A 72 -0.48 14.35 -6.81
C ASP A 72 -0.75 13.01 -6.12
N CYS A 73 -1.79 12.96 -5.29
CA CYS A 73 -2.12 11.78 -4.48
C CYS A 73 -2.36 10.51 -5.31
N ALA A 74 -2.94 10.64 -6.51
CA ALA A 74 -3.16 9.48 -7.37
C ALA A 74 -1.83 8.89 -7.86
N LYS A 75 -0.87 9.73 -8.26
CA LYS A 75 0.49 9.29 -8.62
C LYS A 75 1.24 8.74 -7.41
N LEU A 76 1.11 9.39 -6.25
CA LEU A 76 1.75 8.95 -5.02
C LEU A 76 1.32 7.52 -4.66
N PHE A 77 0.02 7.27 -4.57
CA PHE A 77 -0.50 5.95 -4.23
C PHE A 77 -0.10 4.88 -5.24
N THR A 78 -0.11 5.22 -6.53
CA THR A 78 0.34 4.31 -7.60
C THR A 78 1.82 3.97 -7.43
N SER A 79 2.66 4.96 -7.12
CA SER A 79 4.10 4.78 -6.91
C SER A 79 4.40 3.98 -5.64
N ILE A 80 3.63 4.14 -4.56
CA ILE A 80 3.73 3.31 -3.35
C ILE A 80 3.43 1.83 -3.66
N VAL A 81 2.38 1.56 -4.44
CA VAL A 81 2.05 0.19 -4.88
C VAL A 81 3.15 -0.40 -5.77
N GLN A 82 3.75 0.41 -6.65
CA GLN A 82 4.90 -0.03 -7.46
C GLN A 82 6.10 -0.37 -6.57
N PHE A 83 6.45 0.51 -5.62
CA PHE A 83 7.51 0.26 -4.64
C PHE A 83 7.29 -1.05 -3.86
N ALA A 84 6.05 -1.32 -3.44
CA ALA A 84 5.71 -2.56 -2.75
C ALA A 84 6.06 -3.81 -3.59
N LYS A 85 5.83 -3.74 -4.91
CA LYS A 85 6.11 -4.83 -5.86
C LYS A 85 7.60 -5.04 -6.13
N GLU A 86 8.46 -4.07 -5.85
CA GLU A 86 9.92 -4.21 -5.98
C GLU A 86 10.50 -5.22 -4.98
N GLY A 87 9.73 -5.57 -3.93
CA GLY A 87 10.08 -6.63 -2.99
C GLY A 87 11.19 -6.26 -2.00
N HIS A 88 11.37 -4.97 -1.72
CA HIS A 88 12.28 -4.49 -0.66
C HIS A 88 11.82 -4.87 0.74
N TYR A 89 10.51 -5.00 0.93
CA TYR A 89 9.86 -5.41 2.16
C TYR A 89 9.09 -6.70 1.91
N ALA A 90 9.54 -7.80 2.54
CA ALA A 90 8.89 -9.10 2.42
C ALA A 90 7.43 -9.03 2.92
N GLY A 91 6.51 -9.69 2.21
CA GLY A 91 5.10 -9.76 2.61
C GLY A 91 4.22 -8.58 2.17
N PHE A 92 4.78 -7.52 1.59
CA PHE A 92 4.00 -6.37 1.08
C PHE A 92 3.82 -6.35 -0.45
N ASN A 93 4.42 -7.28 -1.18
CA ASN A 93 4.37 -7.35 -2.65
C ASN A 93 2.98 -7.60 -3.23
N SER A 94 2.04 -8.11 -2.43
CA SER A 94 0.63 -8.27 -2.82
C SER A 94 -0.22 -7.00 -2.59
N LEU A 95 0.35 -5.93 -2.06
CA LEU A 95 -0.38 -4.69 -1.76
C LEU A 95 -1.06 -4.14 -3.02
N THR A 96 -2.36 -3.89 -2.91
CA THR A 96 -3.15 -3.26 -3.97
C THR A 96 -3.43 -1.78 -3.64
N LEU A 97 -3.88 -1.03 -4.65
CA LEU A 97 -4.34 0.34 -4.42
C LEU A 97 -5.52 0.39 -3.44
N ALA A 98 -6.46 -0.55 -3.55
CA ALA A 98 -7.61 -0.64 -2.66
C ALA A 98 -7.21 -0.90 -1.20
N ASP A 99 -6.17 -1.71 -0.98
CA ASP A 99 -5.62 -1.93 0.36
C ASP A 99 -5.01 -0.67 0.96
N LEU A 100 -4.26 0.06 0.13
CA LEU A 100 -3.49 1.24 0.53
C LEU A 100 -4.40 2.41 0.93
N ILE A 101 -5.54 2.57 0.25
CA ILE A 101 -6.49 3.67 0.49
C ILE A 101 -7.69 3.27 1.37
N ASP A 102 -7.69 2.06 1.94
CA ASP A 102 -8.72 1.63 2.89
C ASP A 102 -8.67 2.52 4.15
N LYS A 103 -9.69 3.36 4.33
CA LYS A 103 -9.77 4.27 5.47
C LYS A 103 -9.67 3.55 6.82
N ASN A 104 -10.22 2.33 6.95
CA ASN A 104 -10.15 1.60 8.21
C ASN A 104 -8.73 1.13 8.52
N VAL A 105 -7.93 0.85 7.49
CA VAL A 105 -6.49 0.55 7.66
C VAL A 105 -5.76 1.79 8.11
N PHE A 106 -6.02 2.92 7.46
CA PHE A 106 -5.41 4.19 7.84
C PHE A 106 -5.75 4.56 9.29
N ASP A 107 -7.03 4.51 9.68
CA ASP A 107 -7.45 4.79 11.06
C ASP A 107 -6.79 3.83 12.08
N ARG A 108 -6.54 2.57 11.70
CA ARG A 108 -5.82 1.59 12.55
C ARG A 108 -4.33 1.94 12.73
N LEU A 109 -3.70 2.48 11.69
CA LEU A 109 -2.26 2.71 11.60
C LEU A 109 -1.84 4.15 11.89
N GLY A 110 -2.75 5.12 11.83
CA GLY A 110 -2.46 6.56 11.80
C GLY A 110 -1.54 7.05 12.91
N ASP A 111 -1.82 6.72 14.17
CA ASP A 111 -0.98 7.13 15.30
C ASP A 111 0.44 6.57 15.19
N THR A 112 0.57 5.28 14.86
CA THR A 112 1.87 4.62 14.68
C THR A 112 2.61 5.16 13.46
N TYR A 113 1.88 5.52 12.39
CA TYR A 113 2.46 6.16 11.23
C TYR A 113 3.04 7.53 11.57
N ALA A 114 2.28 8.37 12.26
CA ALA A 114 2.72 9.69 12.70
C ALA A 114 3.94 9.59 13.63
N GLU A 115 3.95 8.63 14.57
CA GLU A 115 5.09 8.37 15.44
C GLU A 115 6.35 7.97 14.65
N VAL A 116 6.23 7.02 13.72
CA VAL A 116 7.35 6.59 12.86
C VAL A 116 7.89 7.77 12.04
N LEU A 117 6.99 8.57 11.47
CA LEU A 117 7.32 9.68 10.59
C LEU A 117 8.09 10.81 11.30
N VAL A 118 7.89 11.01 12.60
CA VAL A 118 8.68 12.00 13.38
C VAL A 118 9.93 11.41 14.04
N SER A 119 10.04 10.09 14.15
CA SER A 119 11.12 9.41 14.89
C SER A 119 12.15 8.70 14.02
N THR A 120 11.85 8.46 12.74
CA THR A 120 12.63 7.59 11.86
C THR A 120 12.98 8.26 10.54
N TRP A 121 14.23 8.10 10.10
CA TRP A 121 14.67 8.52 8.77
C TRP A 121 14.31 7.45 7.72
N PRO A 122 13.75 7.82 6.55
CA PRO A 122 13.46 6.87 5.49
C PRO A 122 14.72 6.23 4.92
N THR A 123 14.61 4.94 4.63
CA THR A 123 15.58 4.18 3.85
C THR A 123 15.24 4.35 2.37
N TYR A 124 16.19 4.87 1.59
CA TYR A 124 16.01 5.06 0.16
C TYR A 124 16.57 3.91 -0.66
N TYR A 125 15.80 3.47 -1.65
CA TYR A 125 16.17 2.39 -2.56
C TYR A 125 16.30 2.91 -4.00
N PRO A 126 17.27 2.39 -4.78
CA PRO A 126 17.26 2.61 -6.22
C PRO A 126 16.00 1.99 -6.82
N GLU A 127 15.45 2.64 -7.85
CA GLU A 127 14.29 2.14 -8.59
C GLU A 127 14.62 0.83 -9.31
N ARG A 128 13.74 -0.16 -9.23
CA ARG A 128 13.90 -1.43 -9.98
C ARG A 128 12.98 -1.41 -11.19
N THR A 129 13.59 -1.45 -12.37
CA THR A 129 12.90 -1.57 -13.67
C THR A 129 12.44 -2.99 -13.95
#